data_AF-A0A9D7XUV0-F1
#
_entry.id   AF-A0A9D7XUV0-F1
#
_cell.length_a   1.000
_cell.length_b   1.000
_cell.length_c   1.000
_cell.angle_alpha   90.00
_cell.angle_beta   90.00
_cell.angle_gamma   90.00
#
_symmetry.space_group_name_H-M   'P 1'
#
loop_
_entity.id
_entity.type
_entity.pdbx_description
1 polymer ?
#
loop_
_entity_poly.entity_id
_entity_poly.type
_entity_poly.pdbx_seq_one_letter_code
_entity_poly.pdbx_strand_id
1 'polypeptide(L)'
;MIADNRATGGFPGAAITLESASGALVDNNTVYQAGTYANAIEYRSSELADGQIRNNLTNKLILNRDGATNALFINNTFAMASWFTDPSACDLHLATPVASVVNAGTTISGLTVDIDGDPRPTGSAYDFGADEYTGSSSSSSSSSSSSSSSSSSSSSSSSSSSSSSSSSSGGSSGGGGGGAPGDVFYFTLLSLAAIRLMGRRHGSSCSSQ
;
A
#
# COMPACT_ATOMS: atom_id res chain seq x y z
N MET A 1 5.17 -2.22 -7.22
CA MET A 1 6.00 -1.07 -7.67
C MET A 1 6.27 -1.14 -9.17
N ILE A 2 6.54 -0.02 -9.85
CA ILE A 2 6.93 0.02 -11.27
C ILE A 2 8.20 0.85 -11.44
N ALA A 3 9.29 0.21 -11.88
CA ALA A 3 10.56 0.87 -12.19
C ALA A 3 10.92 0.69 -13.68
N ASP A 4 11.33 1.78 -14.32
CA ASP A 4 11.98 1.76 -15.63
C ASP A 4 13.34 2.46 -15.54
N ASN A 5 14.42 1.69 -15.64
CA ASN A 5 15.78 2.20 -15.53
C ASN A 5 16.42 2.59 -16.87
N ARG A 6 15.64 2.78 -17.93
CA ARG A 6 16.18 3.12 -19.25
C ARG A 6 16.32 4.62 -19.44
N ALA A 7 17.54 5.13 -19.27
CA ALA A 7 17.86 6.55 -19.46
C ALA A 7 17.73 7.05 -20.91
N THR A 8 17.91 6.17 -21.91
CA THR A 8 17.82 6.51 -23.34
C THR A 8 16.96 5.48 -24.08
N GLY A 9 15.95 5.96 -24.82
CA GLY A 9 15.00 5.09 -25.51
C GLY A 9 14.03 4.31 -24.62
N GLY A 10 13.92 4.66 -23.32
CA GLY A 10 13.00 4.06 -22.35
C GLY A 10 11.57 4.61 -22.47
N PHE A 11 10.63 3.69 -22.72
CA PHE A 11 9.17 3.84 -22.89
C PHE A 11 8.67 5.09 -23.64
N PRO A 12 7.99 4.96 -24.80
CA PRO A 12 7.34 6.10 -25.45
C PRO A 12 6.10 6.62 -24.68
N GLY A 13 5.85 6.15 -23.45
CA GLY A 13 4.57 6.26 -22.78
C GLY A 13 4.64 6.21 -21.25
N ALA A 14 3.50 6.51 -20.63
CA ALA A 14 3.32 6.43 -19.19
C ALA A 14 3.42 4.97 -18.69
N ALA A 15 3.84 4.81 -17.45
CA ALA A 15 3.93 3.49 -16.81
C ALA A 15 2.54 2.89 -16.54
N ILE A 16 1.57 3.74 -16.23
CA ILE A 16 0.16 3.38 -16.06
C ILE A 16 -0.65 4.22 -17.03
N THR A 17 -1.55 3.59 -17.78
CA THR A 17 -2.45 4.31 -18.68
C THR A 17 -3.89 3.81 -18.52
N LEU A 18 -4.81 4.73 -18.27
CA LEU A 18 -6.24 4.47 -18.23
C LEU A 18 -6.86 5.02 -19.52
N GLU A 19 -7.13 4.16 -20.51
CA GLU A 19 -7.66 4.57 -21.82
C GLU A 19 -9.20 4.46 -21.90
N SER A 20 -9.79 3.42 -21.31
CA SER A 20 -11.25 3.20 -21.29
C SER A 20 -11.65 2.46 -20.01
N ALA A 21 -11.22 2.99 -18.87
CA ALA A 21 -11.46 2.39 -17.57
C ALA A 21 -12.49 3.23 -16.80
N SER A 22 -13.64 2.63 -16.49
CA SER A 22 -14.64 3.22 -15.61
C SER A 22 -14.46 2.72 -14.18
N GLY A 23 -14.57 3.61 -13.19
CA GLY A 23 -14.46 3.27 -11.78
C GLY A 23 -13.09 2.72 -11.33
N ALA A 24 -12.04 2.92 -12.13
CA ALA A 24 -10.71 2.40 -11.79
C ALA A 24 -10.12 3.11 -10.57
N LEU A 25 -9.54 2.32 -9.67
CA LEU A 25 -8.78 2.79 -8.53
C LEU A 25 -7.29 2.57 -8.79
N VAL A 26 -6.52 3.66 -8.87
CA VAL A 26 -5.06 3.66 -9.01
C VAL A 26 -4.50 4.23 -7.73
N ASP A 27 -4.42 3.38 -6.71
CA ASP A 27 -4.06 3.78 -5.36
C ASP A 27 -2.67 3.27 -4.99
N ASN A 28 -1.91 4.09 -4.26
CA ASN A 28 -0.67 3.67 -3.59
C ASN A 28 0.33 2.96 -4.53
N ASN A 29 0.53 3.47 -5.75
CA ASN A 29 1.58 2.95 -6.64
C ASN A 29 2.86 3.78 -6.50
N THR A 30 4.01 3.11 -6.43
CA THR A 30 5.31 3.74 -6.65
C THR A 30 5.71 3.57 -8.12
N VAL A 31 5.92 4.68 -8.83
CA VAL A 31 6.36 4.71 -10.23
C VAL A 31 7.63 5.54 -10.36
N TYR A 32 8.70 4.91 -10.83
CA TYR A 32 9.93 5.60 -11.18
C TYR A 32 10.32 5.30 -12.63
N GLN A 33 10.50 6.33 -13.45
CA GLN A 33 10.96 6.20 -14.83
C GLN A 33 12.19 7.08 -15.07
N ALA A 34 13.32 6.47 -15.43
CA ALA A 34 14.57 7.15 -15.77
C ALA A 34 14.57 7.81 -17.16
N GLY A 35 13.70 7.35 -18.07
CA GLY A 35 13.59 7.90 -19.43
C GLY A 35 13.07 9.34 -19.49
N THR A 36 12.94 9.91 -20.69
CA THR A 36 12.56 11.33 -20.88
C THR A 36 11.06 11.58 -20.99
N TYR A 37 10.22 10.54 -21.04
CA TYR A 37 8.77 10.72 -21.13
C TYR A 37 8.23 11.50 -19.93
N ALA A 38 7.33 12.47 -20.13
CA ALA A 38 6.99 13.44 -19.10
C ALA A 38 6.02 12.92 -18.02
N ASN A 39 5.25 11.88 -18.33
CA ASN A 39 4.10 11.46 -17.53
C ASN A 39 4.32 10.04 -16.98
N ALA A 40 4.22 9.85 -15.67
CA ALA A 40 4.24 8.53 -15.03
C ALA A 40 2.91 7.80 -15.19
N ILE A 41 1.81 8.53 -15.06
CA ILE A 41 0.46 8.01 -15.15
C ILE A 41 -0.31 8.90 -16.12
N GLU A 42 -0.93 8.29 -17.11
CA GLU A 42 -1.86 8.97 -18.00
C GLU A 42 -3.25 8.42 -17.78
N TYR A 43 -4.22 9.30 -17.73
CA TYR A 43 -5.61 8.89 -17.72
C TYR A 43 -6.39 9.73 -18.69
N ARG A 44 -7.31 9.04 -19.34
CA ARG A 44 -8.29 9.59 -20.25
C ARG A 44 -9.64 9.18 -19.68
N SER A 45 -10.67 9.85 -20.17
CA SER A 45 -12.06 9.48 -19.99
C SER A 45 -12.86 10.34 -19.02
N SER A 46 -13.98 10.81 -19.56
CA SER A 46 -15.21 11.20 -18.86
C SER A 46 -15.85 10.07 -18.03
N GLU A 47 -15.41 8.81 -18.19
CA GLU A 47 -15.94 7.61 -17.53
C GLU A 47 -15.23 7.26 -16.21
N LEU A 48 -14.16 7.98 -15.84
CA LEU A 48 -13.63 7.99 -14.47
C LEU A 48 -14.53 8.79 -13.50
N ALA A 49 -15.81 8.96 -13.81
CA ALA A 49 -16.78 9.65 -12.97
C ALA A 49 -16.71 9.15 -11.50
N ASP A 50 -16.45 7.85 -11.33
CA ASP A 50 -16.33 7.18 -10.03
C ASP A 50 -14.91 6.61 -9.74
N GLY A 51 -13.95 6.85 -10.64
CA GLY A 51 -12.57 6.37 -10.49
C GLY A 51 -11.73 7.31 -9.62
N GLN A 52 -10.70 6.78 -8.96
CA GLN A 52 -9.80 7.57 -8.13
C GLN A 52 -8.34 7.19 -8.38
N ILE A 53 -7.46 8.18 -8.34
CA ILE A 53 -6.01 8.09 -8.45
C ILE A 53 -5.47 8.74 -7.18
N ARG A 54 -5.08 7.92 -6.20
CA ARG A 54 -4.72 8.38 -4.85
C ARG A 54 -3.42 7.83 -4.35
N ASN A 55 -2.80 8.57 -3.44
CA ASN A 55 -1.62 8.17 -2.69
C ASN A 55 -0.45 7.65 -3.55
N ASN A 56 -0.39 7.96 -4.85
CA ASN A 56 0.69 7.46 -5.69
C ASN A 56 1.96 8.29 -5.44
N LEU A 57 3.11 7.62 -5.49
CA LEU A 57 4.43 8.21 -5.47
C LEU A 57 5.05 8.06 -6.86
N THR A 58 5.18 9.15 -7.60
CA THR A 58 5.74 9.16 -8.95
C THR A 58 6.88 10.15 -9.06
N ASN A 59 7.82 9.93 -9.98
CA ASN A 59 8.87 10.92 -10.30
C ASN A 59 8.50 11.87 -11.46
N LYS A 60 7.28 11.73 -11.97
CA LYS A 60 6.77 12.36 -13.20
C LYS A 60 5.27 12.65 -13.09
N LEU A 61 4.73 13.42 -14.04
CA LEU A 61 3.36 13.92 -13.98
C LEU A 61 2.32 12.79 -13.99
N ILE A 62 1.19 13.04 -13.32
CA ILE A 62 -0.06 12.30 -13.51
C ILE A 62 -0.95 13.18 -14.40
N LEU A 63 -1.04 12.85 -15.68
CA LEU A 63 -1.64 13.71 -16.68
C LEU A 63 -3.05 13.25 -17.06
N ASN A 64 -3.99 14.18 -16.94
CA ASN A 64 -5.29 14.09 -17.58
C ASN A 64 -5.17 14.43 -19.07
N ARG A 65 -5.55 13.52 -19.96
CA ARG A 65 -5.49 13.80 -21.40
C ARG A 65 -6.80 14.34 -21.98
N ASP A 66 -7.94 13.91 -21.43
CA ASP A 66 -9.26 14.13 -22.07
C ASP A 66 -10.34 14.67 -21.10
N GLY A 67 -9.95 15.42 -20.05
CA GLY A 67 -10.87 16.29 -19.30
C GLY A 67 -11.57 15.68 -18.08
N ALA A 68 -11.11 14.56 -17.51
CA ALA A 68 -11.65 14.06 -16.23
C ALA A 68 -11.38 15.01 -15.04
N THR A 69 -12.41 15.43 -14.31
CA THR A 69 -12.28 16.41 -13.21
C THR A 69 -12.07 15.81 -11.82
N ASN A 70 -12.40 14.53 -11.61
CA ASN A 70 -12.56 13.97 -10.26
C ASN A 70 -11.58 12.83 -9.91
N ALA A 71 -10.62 12.52 -10.79
CA ALA A 71 -9.75 11.37 -10.60
C ALA A 71 -8.57 11.63 -9.65
N LEU A 72 -8.06 12.86 -9.57
CA LEU A 72 -6.82 13.16 -8.83
C LEU A 72 -7.10 13.54 -7.38
N PHE A 73 -6.60 12.76 -6.43
CA PHE A 73 -6.64 13.13 -5.02
C PHE A 73 -5.36 12.70 -4.32
N ILE A 74 -4.65 13.63 -3.67
CA ILE A 74 -3.50 13.39 -2.79
C ILE A 74 -2.41 12.45 -3.37
N ASN A 75 -1.67 12.90 -4.37
CA ASN A 75 -0.53 12.17 -4.96
C ASN A 75 0.76 12.99 -4.83
N ASN A 76 1.92 12.32 -4.75
CA ASN A 76 3.23 12.95 -4.75
C ASN A 76 3.95 12.64 -6.06
N THR A 77 4.21 13.65 -6.89
CA THR A 77 4.82 13.50 -8.22
C THR A 77 6.27 13.95 -8.29
N PHE A 78 6.96 14.04 -7.15
CA PHE A 78 8.30 14.60 -7.02
C PHE A 78 9.35 13.57 -6.57
N ALA A 79 9.08 12.27 -6.74
CA ALA A 79 10.00 11.22 -6.33
C ALA A 79 11.40 11.40 -6.96
N MET A 80 12.43 11.30 -6.13
CA MET A 80 13.82 11.39 -6.58
C MET A 80 14.48 10.02 -6.51
N ALA A 81 15.42 9.75 -7.42
CA ALA A 81 16.18 8.50 -7.45
C ALA A 81 16.83 8.18 -6.09
N SER A 82 17.36 9.21 -5.44
CA SER A 82 18.06 9.12 -4.14
C SER A 82 17.15 8.79 -2.96
N TRP A 83 15.83 8.75 -3.13
CA TRP A 83 14.92 8.31 -2.08
C TRP A 83 14.85 6.79 -1.98
N PHE A 84 15.19 6.08 -3.06
CA PHE A 84 15.04 4.64 -3.18
C PHE A 84 16.34 3.90 -2.87
N THR A 85 16.22 2.66 -2.37
CA THR A 85 17.36 1.79 -2.07
C THR A 85 18.23 1.52 -3.29
N ASP A 86 17.62 1.06 -4.40
CA ASP A 86 18.32 0.89 -5.67
C ASP A 86 17.32 0.93 -6.85
N PRO A 87 16.99 2.14 -7.36
CA PRO A 87 16.05 2.25 -8.47
C PRO A 87 16.59 1.63 -9.76
N SER A 88 17.91 1.42 -9.88
CA SER A 88 18.51 0.77 -11.03
C SER A 88 18.30 -0.75 -11.03
N ALA A 89 18.30 -1.35 -9.84
CA ALA A 89 17.90 -2.73 -9.61
C ALA A 89 16.37 -2.90 -9.44
N CYS A 90 15.60 -1.81 -9.62
CA CYS A 90 14.15 -1.76 -9.46
C CYS A 90 13.68 -1.97 -8.00
N ASP A 91 14.56 -1.75 -7.04
CA ASP A 91 14.24 -1.65 -5.63
C ASP A 91 13.81 -0.22 -5.31
N LEU A 92 12.48 -0.01 -5.27
CA LEU A 92 11.85 1.28 -4.99
C LEU A 92 11.33 1.38 -3.55
N HIS A 93 11.85 0.59 -2.61
CA HIS A 93 11.66 0.86 -1.18
C HIS A 93 12.36 2.15 -0.80
N LEU A 94 11.79 2.91 0.15
CA LEU A 94 12.44 4.12 0.64
C LEU A 94 13.68 3.76 1.46
N ALA A 95 14.85 4.24 1.04
CA ALA A 95 16.11 4.02 1.75
C ALA A 95 16.15 4.73 3.12
N THR A 96 15.46 5.88 3.21
CA THR A 96 15.37 6.74 4.40
C THR A 96 13.99 7.38 4.46
N PRO A 97 13.49 7.82 5.63
CA PRO A 97 12.18 8.43 5.70
C PRO A 97 12.19 9.79 4.97
N VAL A 98 11.23 9.98 4.06
CA VAL A 98 11.04 11.25 3.34
C VAL A 98 9.80 11.93 3.90
N ALA A 99 9.96 13.12 4.50
CA ALA A 99 8.89 13.80 5.23
C ALA A 99 7.64 14.14 4.38
N SER A 100 7.79 14.28 3.06
CA SER A 100 6.67 14.53 2.13
C SER A 100 6.00 13.26 1.60
N VAL A 101 6.45 12.08 2.05
CA VAL A 101 6.02 10.76 1.58
C VAL A 101 5.51 9.93 2.75
N VAL A 102 6.30 9.85 3.82
CA VAL A 102 6.01 9.04 5.00
C VAL A 102 4.93 9.69 5.85
N ASN A 103 3.88 8.96 6.19
CA ASN A 103 2.69 9.40 6.93
C ASN A 103 1.97 10.61 6.29
N ALA A 104 1.99 10.72 4.96
CA ALA A 104 1.45 11.88 4.23
C ALA A 104 0.20 11.56 3.38
N GLY A 105 -0.14 10.29 3.22
CA GLY A 105 -1.29 9.80 2.47
C GLY A 105 -2.59 9.76 3.26
N THR A 106 -3.68 9.45 2.56
CA THR A 106 -5.01 9.21 3.17
C THR A 106 -5.28 7.73 3.38
N THR A 107 -6.07 7.37 4.37
CA THR A 107 -6.59 6.00 4.48
C THR A 107 -7.48 5.65 3.30
N ILE A 108 -7.34 4.43 2.78
CA ILE A 108 -8.16 3.89 1.71
C ILE A 108 -8.82 2.60 2.20
N SER A 109 -10.15 2.58 2.21
CA SER A 109 -10.92 1.42 2.66
C SER A 109 -10.57 0.18 1.83
N GLY A 110 -10.27 -0.93 2.52
CA GLY A 110 -9.93 -2.22 1.89
C GLY A 110 -8.45 -2.38 1.51
N LEU A 111 -7.65 -1.30 1.47
CA LEU A 111 -6.23 -1.37 1.20
C LEU A 111 -5.45 -1.44 2.52
N THR A 112 -5.37 -2.64 3.10
CA THR A 112 -4.91 -2.84 4.49
C THR A 112 -3.46 -3.30 4.63
N VAL A 113 -2.84 -3.70 3.51
CA VAL A 113 -1.42 -4.10 3.46
C VAL A 113 -0.74 -3.46 2.26
N ASP A 114 0.58 -3.33 2.31
CA ASP A 114 1.41 -2.84 1.22
C ASP A 114 1.92 -3.97 0.32
N ILE A 115 2.91 -3.68 -0.52
CA ILE A 115 3.44 -4.64 -1.50
C ILE A 115 4.23 -5.79 -0.87
N ASP A 116 4.81 -5.57 0.32
CA ASP A 116 5.60 -6.55 1.07
C ASP A 116 4.74 -7.29 2.12
N GLY A 117 3.49 -6.85 2.29
CA GLY A 117 2.52 -7.42 3.22
C GLY A 117 2.52 -6.74 4.59
N ASP A 118 3.24 -5.63 4.74
CA ASP A 118 3.24 -4.83 5.96
C ASP A 118 1.90 -4.08 6.11
N PRO A 119 1.43 -3.88 7.36
CA PRO A 119 0.14 -3.26 7.61
C PRO A 119 0.12 -1.78 7.18
N ARG A 120 -1.04 -1.34 6.68
CA ARG A 120 -1.32 0.08 6.41
C ARG A 120 -2.32 0.66 7.42
N PRO A 121 -1.99 1.78 8.11
CA PRO A 121 -0.67 2.42 8.15
C PRO A 121 0.28 1.67 9.08
N THR A 122 1.59 1.71 8.79
CA THR A 122 2.61 1.31 9.77
C THR A 122 2.89 2.45 10.76
N GLY A 123 2.71 3.70 10.33
CA GLY A 123 2.80 4.89 11.18
C GLY A 123 1.44 5.53 11.49
N SER A 124 1.43 6.86 11.55
CA SER A 124 0.25 7.66 11.84
C SER A 124 -0.72 7.79 10.67
N ALA A 125 -0.25 7.58 9.43
CA ALA A 125 -1.05 7.64 8.21
C ALA A 125 -0.38 6.78 7.11
N TYR A 126 -1.06 6.58 5.99
CA TYR A 126 -0.50 5.82 4.87
C TYR A 126 0.68 6.60 4.29
N ASP A 127 1.67 5.89 3.79
CA ASP A 127 2.74 6.46 3.00
C ASP A 127 2.27 6.65 1.55
N PHE A 128 2.85 7.64 0.85
CA PHE A 128 2.70 7.68 -0.60
C PHE A 128 3.51 6.56 -1.24
N GLY A 129 2.88 5.85 -2.17
CA GLY A 129 3.48 4.75 -2.90
C GLY A 129 3.10 3.37 -2.36
N ALA A 130 3.75 2.37 -2.94
CA ALA A 130 3.43 0.95 -2.82
C ALA A 130 3.95 0.28 -1.55
N ASP A 131 4.86 0.92 -0.84
CA ASP A 131 5.56 0.40 0.34
C ASP A 131 5.39 1.39 1.51
N GLU A 132 5.17 0.88 2.71
CA GLU A 132 5.19 1.65 3.96
C GLU A 132 6.60 1.66 4.52
N TYR A 133 7.12 2.85 4.86
CA TYR A 133 8.41 2.94 5.50
C TYR A 133 8.35 2.39 6.93
N THR A 134 8.78 1.14 7.11
CA THR A 134 8.77 0.46 8.41
C THR A 134 9.90 0.90 9.36
N GLY A 135 10.78 1.81 8.92
CA GLY A 135 12.00 2.16 9.64
C GLY A 135 12.98 1.00 9.60
N SER A 136 14.28 1.28 9.45
CA SER A 136 15.27 0.21 9.62
C SER A 136 15.24 -0.31 11.05
N SER A 137 14.44 -1.34 11.34
CA SER A 137 14.96 -2.43 12.15
C SER A 137 16.11 -2.98 11.34
N SER A 138 17.31 -2.47 11.56
CA SER A 138 18.52 -2.98 10.94
C SER A 138 18.46 -4.49 11.06
N SER A 139 18.37 -5.19 9.92
CA SER A 139 18.58 -6.62 9.85
C SER A 139 20.02 -6.85 10.30
N SER A 140 20.18 -6.94 11.62
CA SER A 140 21.33 -7.57 12.23
C SER A 140 21.19 -9.00 11.79
N SER A 141 21.94 -9.38 10.76
CA SER A 141 22.31 -10.76 10.50
C SER A 141 23.05 -11.26 11.74
N SER A 142 22.27 -11.61 12.78
CA SER A 142 22.73 -12.53 13.80
C SER A 142 22.86 -13.87 13.10
N SER A 143 24.04 -14.07 12.54
CA SER A 143 24.57 -15.39 12.26
C SER A 143 24.49 -16.17 13.57
N SER A 144 23.43 -16.96 13.72
CA SER A 144 23.33 -17.97 14.77
C SER A 144 24.28 -19.10 14.43
N SER A 145 25.56 -18.91 14.75
CA SER A 145 26.49 -20.02 14.92
C SER A 145 25.97 -20.87 16.08
N SER A 146 25.51 -22.06 15.70
CA SER A 146 25.18 -23.14 16.62
C SER A 146 26.46 -23.65 17.27
N SER A 147 26.55 -23.55 18.60
CA SER A 147 27.43 -24.40 19.39
C SER A 147 26.77 -24.69 20.73
N SER A 148 26.33 -25.95 20.85
CA SER A 148 25.86 -26.62 22.04
C SER A 148 26.97 -26.89 23.06
N SER A 149 26.72 -26.64 24.35
CA SER A 149 27.14 -27.52 25.46
C SER A 149 26.57 -27.08 26.83
N SER A 150 25.51 -27.77 27.24
CA SER A 150 25.20 -28.38 28.55
C SER A 150 25.71 -27.83 29.90
N SER A 151 24.73 -27.73 30.82
CA SER A 151 24.71 -28.03 32.28
C SER A 151 25.45 -27.08 33.24
N SER A 152 24.94 -26.69 34.41
CA SER A 152 24.22 -27.49 35.41
C SER A 152 23.43 -26.63 36.44
N SER A 153 22.20 -27.08 36.73
CA SER A 153 21.44 -27.11 38.00
C SER A 153 21.83 -26.22 39.21
N SER A 154 20.83 -25.56 39.80
CA SER A 154 20.39 -25.85 41.18
C SER A 154 19.05 -25.20 41.54
N SER A 155 18.26 -25.98 42.26
CA SER A 155 16.87 -25.88 42.73
C SER A 155 16.63 -25.01 43.97
N SER A 156 15.42 -24.44 44.08
CA SER A 156 14.59 -24.37 45.31
C SER A 156 13.31 -23.56 45.02
N SER A 157 12.09 -24.12 44.92
CA SER A 157 11.10 -24.36 46.01
C SER A 157 10.88 -23.11 46.90
N SER A 158 9.68 -22.60 47.21
CA SER A 158 8.28 -23.05 47.06
C SER A 158 7.37 -22.00 47.73
N SER A 159 6.08 -21.94 47.34
CA SER A 159 4.88 -21.65 48.18
C SER A 159 4.74 -20.28 48.89
N SER A 160 3.60 -19.61 49.02
CA SER A 160 2.17 -19.95 48.82
C SER A 160 1.29 -18.75 49.20
N SER A 161 0.06 -18.70 48.63
CA SER A 161 -1.25 -18.29 49.23
C SER A 161 -1.40 -16.90 49.88
N SER A 162 -2.51 -16.16 49.88
CA SER A 162 -3.94 -16.25 49.49
C SER A 162 -4.49 -14.82 49.78
N SER A 163 -5.68 -14.32 49.41
CA SER A 163 -7.03 -14.86 49.52
C SER A 163 -8.02 -13.78 49.00
N SER A 164 -9.06 -14.21 48.26
CA SER A 164 -10.52 -13.86 48.34
C SER A 164 -10.97 -12.37 48.37
N SER A 165 -12.09 -11.95 47.79
CA SER A 165 -13.43 -12.60 47.75
C SER A 165 -14.41 -11.86 46.80
N SER A 166 -15.29 -12.63 46.13
CA SER A 166 -16.78 -12.48 45.99
C SER A 166 -17.39 -11.16 45.47
N SER A 167 -18.46 -11.11 44.64
CA SER A 167 -19.43 -12.12 44.17
C SER A 167 -20.49 -11.47 43.25
N SER A 168 -21.18 -12.32 42.48
CA SER A 168 -22.63 -12.29 42.14
C SER A 168 -23.19 -11.16 41.26
N SER A 169 -24.16 -11.31 40.35
CA SER A 169 -24.98 -12.43 39.85
C SER A 169 -26.05 -11.88 38.88
N GLY A 170 -26.47 -12.68 37.89
CA GLY A 170 -27.80 -12.61 37.23
C GLY A 170 -27.96 -11.51 36.16
N GLY A 171 -28.72 -11.68 35.08
CA GLY A 171 -29.64 -12.72 34.64
C GLY A 171 -30.13 -12.39 33.22
N SER A 172 -30.64 -13.41 32.53
CA SER A 172 -31.11 -13.40 31.14
C SER A 172 -32.47 -12.70 30.93
N SER A 173 -32.78 -12.33 29.67
CA SER A 173 -33.99 -12.74 28.90
C SER A 173 -34.74 -11.64 28.10
N GLY A 174 -35.19 -12.01 26.89
CA GLY A 174 -36.33 -11.46 26.11
C GLY A 174 -36.06 -10.20 25.28
N GLY A 175 -36.50 -10.01 24.02
CA GLY A 175 -37.40 -10.74 23.13
C GLY A 175 -38.25 -9.74 22.29
N GLY A 176 -38.25 -9.89 20.94
CA GLY A 176 -39.24 -9.32 19.98
C GLY A 176 -39.17 -7.80 19.72
N GLY A 177 -39.49 -7.23 18.56
CA GLY A 177 -39.95 -7.72 17.26
C GLY A 177 -40.50 -6.53 16.43
N GLY A 178 -40.31 -6.57 15.10
CA GLY A 178 -41.23 -6.01 14.10
C GLY A 178 -41.12 -4.53 13.67
N GLY A 179 -40.99 -4.31 12.35
CA GLY A 179 -41.61 -3.17 11.66
C GLY A 179 -40.73 -2.31 10.75
N ALA A 180 -40.56 -2.72 9.49
CA ALA A 180 -40.25 -1.84 8.33
C ALA A 180 -41.52 -1.02 7.95
N PRO A 181 -41.53 -0.01 7.05
CA PRO A 181 -40.59 0.22 5.94
C PRO A 181 -40.22 1.69 5.62
N GLY A 182 -39.17 1.87 4.81
CA GLY A 182 -38.83 3.13 4.16
C GLY A 182 -37.68 2.91 3.18
N ASP A 183 -38.04 2.79 1.90
CA ASP A 183 -37.20 2.81 0.71
C ASP A 183 -35.95 3.71 0.88
N VAL A 184 -34.79 3.40 0.32
CA VAL A 184 -34.51 3.75 -1.09
C VAL A 184 -33.09 3.26 -1.48
N PHE A 185 -32.99 2.69 -2.69
CA PHE A 185 -31.83 2.46 -3.59
C PHE A 185 -30.72 1.44 -3.25
N TYR A 186 -30.83 0.30 -3.95
CA TYR A 186 -29.81 -0.42 -4.71
C TYR A 186 -28.37 0.12 -4.66
N PHE A 187 -27.44 -0.71 -4.20
CA PHE A 187 -26.23 -1.00 -4.98
C PHE A 187 -25.97 -2.50 -4.92
N THR A 188 -26.36 -3.18 -6.00
CA THR A 188 -25.90 -4.53 -6.29
C THR A 188 -24.38 -4.51 -6.36
N LEU A 189 -23.76 -5.23 -5.43
CA LEU A 189 -22.40 -5.73 -5.52
C LEU A 189 -22.21 -6.37 -6.89
N LEU A 190 -21.48 -5.71 -7.79
CA LEU A 190 -20.94 -6.35 -8.97
C LEU A 190 -19.52 -5.83 -9.23
N SER A 191 -18.58 -6.70 -8.88
CA SER A 191 -17.24 -6.83 -9.47
C SER A 191 -16.20 -5.76 -9.10
N LEU A 192 -15.49 -6.00 -7.99
CA LEU A 192 -14.08 -5.64 -7.87
C LEU A 192 -13.30 -6.39 -8.97
N ALA A 193 -13.17 -5.76 -10.13
CA ALA A 193 -12.08 -6.10 -11.04
C ALA A 193 -10.84 -5.36 -10.54
N ALA A 194 -10.07 -6.01 -9.67
CA ALA A 194 -8.65 -5.71 -9.60
C ALA A 194 -8.11 -5.95 -11.02
N ILE A 195 -7.89 -4.87 -11.78
CA ILE A 195 -7.31 -4.97 -13.12
C ILE A 195 -5.88 -5.47 -12.92
N ARG A 196 -5.69 -6.79 -13.05
CA ARG A 196 -4.41 -7.37 -13.47
C ARG A 196 -4.18 -6.86 -14.89
N LEU A 197 -3.55 -5.69 -15.01
CA LEU A 197 -3.17 -5.17 -16.31
C LEU A 197 -2.05 -6.06 -16.85
N MET A 198 -2.35 -6.82 -17.90
CA MET A 198 -1.34 -7.45 -18.73
C MET A 198 -0.53 -6.35 -19.44
N GLY A 199 0.52 -5.88 -18.79
CA GLY A 199 1.60 -5.20 -19.49
C GLY A 199 2.17 -6.15 -20.54
N ARG A 200 2.10 -5.77 -21.81
CA ARG A 200 2.85 -6.41 -22.90
C ARG A 200 4.32 -6.38 -22.49
N ARG A 201 4.81 -7.51 -21.96
CA ARG A 201 6.24 -7.73 -21.72
C ARG A 201 6.90 -7.65 -23.08
N HIS A 202 7.80 -6.70 -23.29
CA HIS A 202 9.00 -6.90 -24.11
C HIS A 202 10.02 -5.82 -23.75
N GLY A 203 11.13 -6.32 -23.18
CA GLY A 203 12.28 -5.56 -22.71
C GLY A 203 12.16 -5.11 -21.25
N SER A 204 13.19 -5.41 -20.45
CA SER A 204 13.79 -4.71 -19.27
C SER A 204 12.95 -3.84 -18.31
N SER A 205 11.67 -4.12 -18.12
CA SER A 205 10.94 -3.65 -16.95
C SER A 205 11.00 -4.73 -15.89
N CYS A 206 11.65 -4.46 -14.77
CA CYS A 206 11.57 -5.36 -13.62
C CYS A 206 10.36 -4.91 -12.80
N SER A 207 9.36 -5.78 -12.72
CA SER A 207 8.34 -5.71 -11.68
C SER A 207 8.90 -6.43 -10.46
N SER A 208 9.14 -5.72 -9.36
CA SER A 208 9.39 -6.35 -8.06
C SER A 208 8.13 -7.15 -7.70
N GLN A 209 8.34 -8.44 -7.39
CA GLN A 209 7.27 -9.39 -7.07
C GLN A 209 6.70 -9.11 -5.70
#